data_AF-A0A940TFL5-F1
#
_entry.id   AF-A0A940TFL5-F1
#
_cell.length_a   1.000
_cell.length_b   1.000
_cell.length_c   1.000
_cell.angle_alpha   90.00
_cell.angle_beta   90.00
_cell.angle_gamma   90.00
#
_symmetry.space_group_name_H-M   'P 1'
#
loop_
_entity.id
_entity.type
_entity.pdbx_description
1 polymer ?
#
loop_
_entity_poly.entity_id
_entity_poly.type
_entity_poly.pdbx_seq_one_letter_code
_entity_poly.pdbx_strand_id
1 'polypeptide(L)'
;MKTSYIRAYSGRDSIEYYLEYDRKSYYLFSTRFDYWLFDYFRSGVRLEHIFSGSRNPLLSHIKDRLIKSVRYVEAEHRLNVLSQNIGNRKKRIPERYYEDIA
;
A
#
# COMPACT_ATOMS: atom_id res chain seq x y z
N MET A 1 -4.45 12.88 -10.21
CA MET A 1 -4.50 11.83 -9.17
C MET A 1 -3.57 12.23 -8.04
N LYS A 2 -4.00 12.11 -6.77
CA LYS A 2 -3.11 12.31 -5.63
C LYS A 2 -2.18 11.10 -5.53
N THR A 3 -0.89 11.30 -5.77
CA THR A 3 0.07 10.18 -5.70
C THR A 3 0.37 9.84 -4.26
N SER A 4 0.38 8.55 -3.95
CA SER A 4 0.52 8.04 -2.58
C SER A 4 1.73 7.10 -2.52
N TYR A 5 2.61 7.31 -1.55
CA TYR A 5 3.85 6.54 -1.40
C TYR A 5 3.99 5.98 0.01
N ILE A 6 4.67 4.85 0.13
CA ILE A 6 5.24 4.40 1.39
C ILE A 6 6.72 4.75 1.36
N ARG A 7 7.19 5.51 2.35
CA ARG A 7 8.61 5.83 2.54
C ARG A 7 9.10 5.27 3.87
N ALA A 8 10.33 4.79 3.87
CA ALA A 8 11.03 4.34 5.06
C ALA A 8 12.10 5.34 5.49
N TYR A 9 12.24 5.54 6.80
CA TYR A 9 13.35 6.25 7.43
C TYR A 9 14.07 5.33 8.40
N SER A 10 15.38 5.50 8.55
CA SER A 10 16.18 4.74 9.51
C SER A 10 16.05 5.37 10.90
N GLY A 11 15.54 4.61 11.86
CA GLY A 11 15.73 4.85 13.28
C GLY A 11 17.03 4.23 13.78
N ARG A 12 17.32 4.34 15.08
CA ARG A 12 18.58 3.86 15.68
C ARG A 12 18.86 2.38 15.40
N ASP A 13 17.82 1.54 15.53
CA ASP A 13 17.85 0.08 15.27
C ASP A 13 16.58 -0.39 14.53
N SER A 14 15.89 0.53 13.88
CA SER A 14 14.56 0.31 13.32
C SER A 14 14.39 0.95 11.95
N ILE A 15 13.38 0.48 11.23
CA ILE A 15 12.85 1.17 10.06
C ILE A 15 11.48 1.71 10.42
N GLU A 16 11.27 3.00 10.17
CA GLU A 16 10.00 3.67 10.38
C GLU A 16 9.31 3.90 9.04
N TYR A 17 8.10 3.39 8.90
CA TYR A 17 7.33 3.46 7.66
C TYR A 17 6.29 4.57 7.76
N TYR A 18 6.20 5.37 6.70
CA TYR A 18 5.28 6.48 6.58
C TYR A 18 4.47 6.39 5.30
N LEU A 19 3.21 6.78 5.38
CA LEU A 19 2.38 7.09 4.23
C LEU A 19 2.57 8.55 3.86
N GLU A 20 3.07 8.81 2.66
CA GLU A 20 3.11 10.13 2.05
C GLU A 20 1.87 10.32 1.17
N TYR A 21 0.96 11.20 1.59
CA TYR A 21 -0.26 11.53 0.88
C TYR A 21 -0.52 13.03 0.90
N ASP A 22 -0.65 13.63 -0.29
CA ASP A 22 -1.02 15.05 -0.44
C ASP A 22 -0.11 16.01 0.36
N ARG A 23 1.21 15.82 0.22
CA ARG A 23 2.27 16.57 0.94
C ARG A 23 2.25 16.42 2.47
N LYS A 24 1.49 15.46 3.00
CA LYS A 24 1.51 15.08 4.41
C LYS A 24 2.13 13.70 4.57
N SER A 25 2.81 13.53 5.70
CA SER A 25 3.41 12.26 6.11
C SER A 25 2.69 11.74 7.35
N TYR A 26 2.22 10.50 7.28
CA TYR A 26 1.52 9.84 8.37
C TYR A 26 2.33 8.62 8.80
N TYR A 27 2.65 8.53 10.08
CA TYR A 27 3.35 7.37 10.63
C TYR A 27 2.46 6.12 10.52
N LEU A 28 3.06 4.98 10.15
CA LEU A 28 2.35 3.71 10.03
C LEU A 28 2.75 2.72 11.12
N PHE A 29 4.05 2.41 11.19
CA PHE A 29 4.64 1.49 12.16
C PHE A 29 6.17 1.49 12.01
N SER A 30 6.83 0.78 12.92
CA SER A 30 8.25 0.45 12.82
C SER A 30 8.52 -1.07 12.84
N THR A 31 9.64 -1.46 12.25
CA THR A 31 10.21 -2.82 12.33
C THR A 31 11.65 -2.75 12.79
N ARG A 32 12.25 -3.89 13.16
CA ARG A 32 13.71 -4.02 13.25
C ARG A 32 14.35 -3.63 11.92
N PHE A 33 15.59 -3.15 11.99
CA PHE A 33 16.33 -2.77 10.80
C PHE A 33 16.60 -3.98 9.90
N ASP A 34 16.18 -3.86 8.63
CA ASP A 34 16.42 -4.79 7.54
C ASP A 34 16.88 -3.96 6.34
N TYR A 35 18.14 -4.13 5.94
CA TYR A 35 18.73 -3.31 4.89
C TYR A 35 17.95 -3.37 3.56
N TRP A 36 17.44 -4.55 3.18
CA TRP A 36 16.73 -4.74 1.92
C TRP A 36 15.38 -4.04 1.91
N LEU A 37 14.65 -4.12 3.02
CA LEU A 37 13.41 -3.37 3.18
C LEU A 37 13.67 -1.86 3.20
N PHE A 38 14.69 -1.43 3.93
CA PHE A 38 15.05 -0.02 3.98
C PHE A 38 15.38 0.51 2.59
N ASP A 39 16.28 -0.15 1.85
CA ASP A 39 16.67 0.28 0.51
C ASP A 39 15.49 0.28 -0.46
N TYR A 40 14.60 -0.72 -0.37
CA TYR A 40 13.38 -0.77 -1.17
C TYR A 40 12.47 0.46 -0.93
N PHE A 41 12.30 0.88 0.33
CA PHE A 41 11.36 1.95 0.70
C PHE A 41 11.97 3.35 0.85
N ARG A 42 13.30 3.52 0.96
CA ARG A 42 13.94 4.81 1.29
C ARG A 42 13.61 5.92 0.28
N SER A 43 13.49 5.57 -0.99
CA SER A 43 13.19 6.51 -2.09
C SER A 43 11.70 6.82 -2.22
N GLY A 44 10.85 6.13 -1.46
CA GLY A 44 9.40 6.17 -1.60
C GLY A 44 8.92 5.20 -2.68
N VAL A 45 8.00 4.31 -2.33
CA VAL A 45 7.40 3.33 -3.25
C VAL A 45 5.92 3.61 -3.37
N ARG A 46 5.42 3.71 -4.60
CA ARG A 46 3.99 3.96 -4.83
C ARG A 46 3.13 2.82 -4.27
N LEU A 47 2.01 3.18 -3.64
CA LEU A 47 1.07 2.19 -3.10
C LEU A 47 0.54 1.24 -4.18
N GLU A 48 0.33 1.73 -5.40
CA GLU A 48 -0.09 0.91 -6.55
C GLU A 48 0.89 -0.23 -6.84
N HIS A 49 2.20 -0.02 -6.68
CA HIS A 49 3.21 -1.05 -6.92
C HIS A 49 3.25 -2.08 -5.79
N ILE A 50 3.17 -1.63 -4.54
CA ILE A 50 3.18 -2.47 -3.33
C ILE A 50 1.97 -3.42 -3.32
N PHE A 51 0.80 -2.89 -3.67
CA PHE A 51 -0.48 -3.61 -3.64
C PHE A 51 -0.94 -4.12 -5.00
N SER A 52 -0.16 -3.90 -6.07
CA SER A 52 -0.32 -4.67 -7.30
C SER A 52 -0.29 -6.16 -6.95
N GLY A 53 -1.06 -6.98 -7.66
CA GLY A 53 -1.20 -8.42 -7.39
C GLY A 53 0.08 -9.25 -7.54
N SER A 54 1.24 -8.61 -7.72
CA SER A 54 2.55 -9.24 -7.73
C SER A 54 2.90 -9.78 -6.34
N ARG A 55 3.41 -11.03 -6.31
CA ARG A 55 4.05 -11.61 -5.14
C ARG A 55 5.47 -11.05 -5.07
N ASN A 56 5.66 -9.99 -4.30
CA ASN A 56 6.99 -9.54 -3.93
C ASN A 56 7.43 -10.28 -2.66
N PRO A 57 8.42 -11.19 -2.70
CA PRO A 57 8.86 -11.96 -1.54
C PRO A 57 9.42 -11.06 -0.43
N LEU A 58 10.05 -9.93 -0.78
CA LEU A 58 10.56 -8.95 0.20
C LEU A 58 9.43 -8.39 1.06
N LEU A 59 8.24 -8.22 0.49
CA LEU A 59 7.10 -7.60 1.16
C LEU A 59 6.22 -8.60 1.91
N SER A 60 6.44 -9.90 1.73
CA SER A 60 5.54 -10.97 2.21
C SER A 60 5.16 -10.83 3.69
N HIS A 61 6.09 -10.42 4.54
CA HIS A 61 5.91 -10.33 5.99
C HIS A 61 5.44 -8.95 6.48
N ILE A 62 5.54 -7.89 5.67
CA ILE A 62 5.08 -6.53 6.04
C ILE A 62 3.85 -6.06 5.27
N LYS A 63 3.47 -6.71 4.16
CA LYS A 63 2.38 -6.27 3.29
C LYS A 63 1.06 -6.18 4.03
N ASP A 64 0.71 -7.18 4.82
CA ASP A 64 -0.52 -7.17 5.63
C ASP A 64 -0.50 -6.06 6.69
N ARG A 65 0.68 -5.81 7.29
CA ARG A 65 0.87 -4.75 8.28
C ARG A 65 0.73 -3.36 7.62
N LEU A 66 1.31 -3.16 6.45
CA LEU A 66 1.14 -1.95 5.63
C LEU A 66 -0.33 -1.71 5.30
N ILE A 67 -1.07 -2.72 4.83
CA ILE A 67 -2.50 -2.57 4.53
C ILE A 67 -3.28 -2.15 5.78
N LYS A 68 -3.05 -2.82 6.92
CA LYS A 68 -3.73 -2.52 8.18
C LYS A 68 -3.44 -1.09 8.66
N SER A 69 -2.17 -0.68 8.70
CA SER A 69 -1.80 0.67 9.16
C SER A 69 -2.30 1.76 8.21
N VAL A 70 -2.28 1.53 6.89
CA VAL A 70 -2.84 2.50 5.94
C VAL A 70 -4.35 2.66 6.14
N ARG A 71 -5.09 1.57 6.34
CA ARG A 71 -6.54 1.64 6.65
C ARG A 71 -6.83 2.41 7.93
N TYR A 72 -5.98 2.27 8.94
CA TYR A 72 -6.11 3.02 10.18
C TYR A 72 -5.94 4.52 9.94
N VAL A 73 -4.87 4.92 9.24
CA VAL A 73 -4.63 6.32 8.86
C VAL A 73 -5.75 6.87 7.98
N GLU A 74 -6.29 6.06 7.06
CA GLU A 74 -7.45 6.44 6.26
C GLU A 74 -8.68 6.76 7.11
N ALA A 75 -9.00 5.89 8.07
CA ALA A 75 -10.13 6.08 8.96
C ALA A 75 -9.93 7.30 9.88
N GLU A 76 -8.73 7.44 10.45
CA GLU A 76 -8.38 8.52 11.38
C GLU A 76 -8.40 9.90 10.70
N HIS A 77 -7.87 10.00 9.47
CA HIS A 77 -7.75 11.26 8.75
C HIS A 77 -8.78 11.46 7.63
N ARG A 78 -9.79 10.58 7.54
CA ARG A 78 -10.85 10.59 6.51
C ARG A 78 -10.28 10.62 5.08
N LEU A 79 -9.24 9.83 4.84
CA LEU A 79 -8.59 9.69 3.53
C LEU A 79 -9.19 8.50 2.75
N ASN A 80 -8.96 8.48 1.44
CA ASN A 80 -9.37 7.37 0.58
C ASN A 80 -8.22 6.98 -0.35
N VAL A 81 -7.14 6.51 0.24
CA VAL A 81 -5.85 6.20 -0.39
C VAL A 81 -5.87 4.81 -1.06
N LEU A 82 -6.29 3.77 -0.35
CA LEU A 82 -6.31 2.39 -0.86
C LEU A 82 -7.31 2.24 -2.00
N SER A 83 -8.51 2.80 -1.91
CA SER A 83 -9.49 2.70 -3.00
C SER A 83 -9.06 3.48 -4.25
N GLN A 84 -8.19 4.50 -4.10
CA GLN A 84 -7.60 5.24 -5.21
C GLN A 84 -6.44 4.50 -5.89
N ASN A 85 -5.69 3.67 -5.16
CA ASN A 85 -4.45 3.04 -5.65
C ASN A 85 -4.59 1.53 -5.92
N ILE A 86 -5.47 0.83 -5.19
CA ILE A 86 -5.92 -0.51 -5.52
C ILE A 86 -7.05 -0.28 -6.52
N GLY A 87 -6.66 0.12 -7.73
CA GLY A 87 -7.59 0.42 -8.81
C GLY A 87 -8.66 -0.65 -8.82
N ASN A 88 -9.93 -0.21 -8.82
CA ASN A 88 -11.09 -1.08 -8.89
C ASN A 88 -10.74 -2.32 -9.73
N ARG A 89 -10.50 -3.46 -9.08
CA ARG A 89 -10.84 -4.75 -9.69
C ARG A 89 -12.37 -4.72 -9.74
N LYS A 90 -12.94 -3.88 -10.62
CA LYS A 90 -14.16 -4.22 -11.31
C LYS A 90 -13.78 -5.57 -11.90
N LYS A 91 -14.28 -6.65 -11.28
CA LYS A 91 -14.48 -7.90 -11.98
C LYS A 91 -15.13 -7.45 -13.28
N ARG A 92 -14.40 -7.49 -14.40
CA ARG A 92 -15.05 -7.70 -15.69
C ARG A 92 -15.70 -9.05 -15.50
N ILE A 93 -16.95 -9.06 -15.03
CA ILE A 93 -17.82 -10.20 -15.22
C ILE A 93 -17.90 -10.27 -16.74
N PRO A 94 -17.41 -11.33 -17.39
CA PRO A 94 -17.56 -11.46 -18.82
C PRO A 94 -19.06 -11.42 -19.13
N GLU A 95 -19.43 -10.50 -20.00
CA GLU A 95 -20.79 -10.21 -20.46
C GLU A 95 -21.24 -11.32 -21.43
N ARG A 96 -21.26 -12.57 -20.94
CA ARG A 96 -21.61 -13.78 -21.70
C ARG A 96 -22.38 -14.81 -20.87
N TYR A 97 -23.40 -14.37 -20.12
CA TYR A 97 -24.34 -15.29 -19.46
C TYR A 97 -25.78 -14.75 -19.40
N TYR A 98 -26.23 -14.11 -20.49
CA TYR A 98 -27.65 -13.85 -20.73
C TYR A 98 -28.04 -14.10 -22.19
N GLU A 99 -27.58 -15.22 -22.74
CA GLU A 99 -28.29 -15.88 -23.82
C GLU A 99 -28.49 -17.33 -23.35
N ASP A 100 -29.69 -17.87 -23.55
CA ASP A 100 -30.16 -19.20 -23.15
C ASP A 100 -30.85 -19.35 -21.77
N ILE A 101 -31.85 -18.51 -21.51
CA ILE A 101 -33.09 -19.03 -20.88
C ILE A 101 -34.27 -18.49 -21.71
N ALA A 102 -34.62 -19.28 -22.74
CA ALA A 102 -35.93 -19.27 -23.38
C ALA A 102 -36.95 -20.03 -22.50
#